data_AF-A0A660W4W4-F1
#
_entry.id   AF-A0A660W4W4-F1
#
_cell.length_a   1.000
_cell.length_b   1.000
_cell.length_c   1.000
_cell.angle_alpha   90.00
_cell.angle_beta   90.00
_cell.angle_gamma   90.00
#
_symmetry.space_group_name_H-M   'P 1'
#
loop_
_entity.id
_entity.type
_entity.pdbx_description
1 polymer ?
#
loop_
_entity_poly.entity_id
_entity_poly.type
_entity_poly.pdbx_seq_one_letter_code
_entity_poly.pdbx_strand_id
1 'polypeptide(L)'
;QECLANHRIILSEHILNEFSRHLSGKFGHSQADTKQRLDFLREVAQIVEPDNITDGCRDKDDLPVLGTLTAGQADCLVTGDKDMLVLRQFKGLPILSPRQFKMAGNGRPYSWFLNPDS
;
A
#
# COMPACT_ATOMS: atom_id res chain seq x y z
N GLN A 1 17.62 18.83 -4.97
CA GLN A 1 16.17 18.76 -4.70
C GLN A 1 15.50 17.87 -5.76
N GLU A 2 16.07 16.69 -5.97
CA GLU A 2 15.62 15.66 -6.92
C GLU A 2 15.58 14.36 -6.11
N CYS A 3 14.42 13.88 -5.68
CA CYS A 3 14.29 12.52 -5.10
C CYS A 3 12.84 12.07 -4.85
N LEU A 4 11.81 12.92 -5.05
CA LEU A 4 10.40 12.55 -4.84
C LEU A 4 9.53 12.56 -6.11
N ALA A 5 10.10 12.89 -7.28
CA ALA A 5 9.32 13.28 -8.45
C ALA A 5 8.63 12.14 -9.24
N ASN A 6 8.91 10.86 -8.97
CA ASN A 6 8.55 9.79 -9.91
C ASN A 6 7.64 8.68 -9.34
N HIS A 7 7.07 8.83 -8.14
CA HIS A 7 6.18 7.81 -7.59
C HIS A 7 4.74 8.30 -7.57
N ARG A 8 3.85 7.59 -8.28
CA ARG A 8 2.42 7.81 -8.21
C ARG A 8 1.84 7.01 -7.06
N ILE A 9 1.15 7.67 -6.14
CA ILE A 9 0.41 7.00 -5.08
C ILE A 9 -0.93 6.55 -5.66
N ILE A 10 -1.30 5.29 -5.44
CA ILE A 10 -2.58 4.74 -5.85
C ILE A 10 -3.28 4.18 -4.61
N LEU A 11 -4.53 4.58 -4.41
CA LEU A 11 -5.35 4.19 -3.27
C LEU A 11 -6.77 3.85 -3.74
N SER A 12 -7.56 3.25 -2.85
CA SER A 12 -9.00 3.08 -3.00
C SER A 12 -9.72 3.65 -1.78
N GLU A 13 -11.03 3.89 -1.92
CA GLU A 13 -11.86 4.30 -0.79
C GLU A 13 -11.88 3.24 0.33
N HIS A 14 -11.72 1.96 0.00
CA HIS A 14 -11.54 0.89 0.99
C HIS A 14 -10.32 1.15 1.88
N ILE A 15 -9.16 1.39 1.28
CA ILE A 15 -7.91 1.67 2.02
C ILE A 15 -8.03 2.96 2.84
N LEU A 16 -8.64 4.01 2.29
CA LEU A 16 -8.87 5.26 3.03
C LEU A 16 -9.78 5.07 4.24
N ASN A 17 -10.82 4.25 4.10
CA ASN A 17 -11.73 3.92 5.20
C ASN A 17 -11.04 3.11 6.30
N GLU A 18 -10.23 2.13 5.93
CA GLU A 18 -9.40 1.39 6.89
C GLU A 18 -8.42 2.32 7.60
N PHE A 19 -7.73 3.19 6.87
CA PHE A 19 -6.82 4.16 7.44
C PHE A 19 -7.53 5.08 8.46
N SER A 20 -8.73 5.56 8.12
CA SER A 20 -9.58 6.35 9.03
C SER A 20 -9.93 5.60 10.31
N ARG A 21 -10.33 4.32 10.20
CA ARG A 21 -10.66 3.45 11.35
C ARG A 21 -9.44 3.25 12.25
N HIS A 22 -8.25 3.07 11.66
CA HIS A 22 -7.02 2.89 12.41
C HIS A 22 -6.60 4.16 13.17
N LEU A 23 -6.70 5.35 12.53
CA LEU A 23 -6.36 6.62 13.17
C LEU A 23 -7.32 6.99 14.31
N SER A 24 -8.62 6.79 14.10
CA SER A 24 -9.64 7.08 15.12
C SER A 24 -9.60 6.09 16.30
N GLY A 25 -9.27 4.82 16.06
CA GLY A 25 -9.25 3.78 17.09
C GLY A 25 -7.95 3.69 17.90
N LYS A 26 -6.78 3.63 17.24
CA LYS A 26 -5.50 3.27 17.89
C LYS A 26 -4.65 4.45 18.35
N PHE A 27 -4.86 5.64 17.79
CA PHE A 27 -3.94 6.78 17.97
C PHE A 27 -4.57 8.01 18.62
N GLY A 28 -5.86 7.97 18.97
CA GLY A 28 -6.54 9.07 19.67
C GLY A 28 -6.57 10.38 18.88
N HIS A 29 -6.42 10.32 17.55
CA HIS A 29 -6.46 11.50 16.71
C HIS A 29 -7.84 12.13 16.73
N SER A 30 -7.89 13.47 16.71
CA SER A 30 -9.15 14.17 16.56
C SER A 30 -9.77 13.83 15.19
N GLN A 31 -11.10 13.91 15.12
CA GLN A 31 -11.81 13.73 13.84
C GLN A 31 -11.33 14.74 12.79
N ALA A 32 -10.96 15.96 13.22
CA ALA A 32 -10.42 16.99 12.35
C ALA A 32 -9.06 16.60 11.73
N ASP A 33 -8.14 16.08 12.55
CA ASP A 33 -6.82 15.64 12.06
C ASP A 33 -6.95 14.46 11.09
N THR A 34 -7.85 13.53 11.38
CA THR A 34 -8.12 12.37 10.52
C THR A 34 -8.68 12.84 9.18
N LYS A 35 -9.65 13.75 9.20
CA LYS A 35 -10.22 14.32 7.98
C LYS A 35 -9.16 15.04 7.14
N GLN A 36 -8.34 15.89 7.74
CA GLN A 36 -7.29 16.62 7.03
C GLN A 36 -6.31 15.67 6.32
N ARG A 37 -5.93 14.57 6.97
CA ARG A 37 -5.06 13.55 6.38
C ARG A 37 -5.73 12.81 5.22
N LEU A 38 -7.01 12.47 5.35
CA LEU A 38 -7.77 11.81 4.29
C LEU A 38 -7.94 12.74 3.08
N ASP A 39 -8.25 14.02 3.31
CA ASP A 39 -8.38 15.02 2.25
C ASP A 39 -7.05 15.17 1.49
N PHE A 40 -5.93 15.29 2.22
CA PHE A 40 -4.60 15.34 1.63
C PHE A 40 -4.28 14.10 0.80
N LEU A 41 -4.57 12.89 1.30
CA LEU A 41 -4.33 11.65 0.56
C LEU A 41 -5.15 11.59 -0.73
N ARG A 42 -6.41 12.06 -0.72
CA ARG A 42 -7.24 12.13 -1.92
C ARG A 42 -6.73 13.15 -2.95
N GLU A 43 -6.07 14.20 -2.50
CA GLU A 43 -5.48 15.21 -3.38
C GLU A 43 -4.23 14.69 -4.10
N VAL A 44 -3.39 13.91 -3.40
CA VAL A 44 -2.08 13.47 -3.94
C VAL A 44 -2.09 12.07 -4.56
N ALA A 45 -3.10 11.25 -4.27
CA ALA A 45 -3.21 9.90 -4.79
C ALA A 45 -4.22 9.80 -5.93
N GLN A 46 -3.95 8.89 -6.87
CA GLN A 46 -5.00 8.42 -7.76
C GLN A 46 -5.91 7.47 -6.99
N ILE A 47 -7.20 7.80 -6.92
CA ILE A 47 -8.23 6.92 -6.35
C ILE A 47 -8.76 6.00 -7.45
N VAL A 48 -8.72 4.70 -7.19
CA VAL A 48 -9.26 3.66 -8.07
C VAL A 48 -10.26 2.79 -7.33
N GLU A 49 -11.21 2.23 -8.08
CA GLU A 49 -12.05 1.15 -7.57
C GLU A 49 -11.25 -0.16 -7.59
N PRO A 50 -11.22 -0.94 -6.49
CA PRO A 50 -10.51 -2.21 -6.46
C PRO A 50 -11.07 -3.21 -7.48
N ASP A 51 -10.20 -3.93 -8.15
CA ASP A 51 -10.61 -5.11 -8.90
C ASP A 51 -11.19 -6.16 -7.95
N ASN A 52 -12.18 -6.91 -8.44
CA ASN A 52 -12.76 -8.01 -7.67
C ASN A 52 -11.80 -9.21 -7.65
N ILE A 53 -11.05 -9.34 -6.56
CA ILE A 53 -10.10 -10.43 -6.33
C ILE A 53 -10.76 -11.46 -5.41
N THR A 54 -10.76 -12.73 -5.84
CA THR A 54 -11.36 -13.85 -5.09
C THR A 54 -10.33 -14.70 -4.34
N ASP A 55 -9.04 -14.55 -4.67
CA ASP A 55 -7.91 -15.27 -4.06
C ASP A 55 -6.67 -14.38 -3.98
N GLY A 56 -5.82 -14.56 -2.97
CA GLY A 56 -4.59 -13.78 -2.85
C GLY A 56 -4.12 -13.49 -1.43
N CYS A 57 -5.03 -13.51 -0.45
CA CYS A 57 -4.72 -13.46 0.97
C CYS A 57 -5.58 -14.48 1.73
N ARG A 58 -5.19 -14.79 2.98
CA ARG A 58 -6.00 -15.61 3.90
C ARG A 58 -7.18 -14.82 4.45
N ASP A 59 -6.98 -13.52 4.69
CA ASP A 59 -8.03 -12.62 5.11
C ASP A 59 -8.79 -12.11 3.89
N LYS A 60 -10.11 -12.20 3.95
CA LYS A 60 -10.98 -11.71 2.86
C LYS A 60 -11.10 -10.19 2.88
N ASP A 61 -10.87 -9.57 4.03
CA ASP A 61 -10.93 -8.11 4.18
C ASP A 61 -9.71 -7.43 3.53
N ASP A 62 -8.63 -8.17 3.28
CA ASP A 62 -7.43 -7.71 2.56
C ASP A 62 -7.54 -7.80 1.03
N LEU A 63 -8.50 -8.56 0.50
CA LEU A 63 -8.66 -8.76 -0.95
C LEU A 63 -8.86 -7.44 -1.72
N PRO A 64 -9.62 -6.45 -1.22
CA PRO A 64 -9.72 -5.13 -1.86
C PRO A 64 -8.39 -4.36 -1.92
N VAL A 65 -7.45 -4.61 -1.01
CA VAL A 65 -6.10 -4.01 -1.07
C VAL A 65 -5.34 -4.57 -2.26
N LEU A 66 -5.40 -5.89 -2.48
CA LEU A 66 -4.83 -6.54 -3.67
C LEU A 66 -5.56 -6.16 -4.96
N GLY A 67 -6.87 -5.95 -4.88
CA GLY A 67 -7.68 -5.40 -5.97
C GLY A 67 -7.25 -4.00 -6.36
N THR A 68 -6.90 -3.15 -5.39
CA THR A 68 -6.39 -1.79 -5.63
C THR A 68 -5.03 -1.83 -6.34
N LEU A 69 -4.14 -2.73 -5.92
CA LEU A 69 -2.84 -2.96 -6.57
C LEU A 69 -3.03 -3.32 -8.06
N THR A 70 -3.99 -4.20 -8.36
CA THR A 70 -4.27 -4.67 -9.73
C THR A 70 -4.93 -3.57 -10.57
N ALA A 71 -6.02 -2.97 -10.09
CA ALA A 71 -6.75 -1.91 -10.79
C ALA A 71 -5.89 -0.67 -11.05
N GLY A 72 -5.01 -0.35 -10.10
CA GLY A 72 -4.07 0.75 -10.19
C GLY A 72 -2.90 0.54 -11.15
N GLN A 73 -2.66 -0.70 -11.57
CA GLN A 73 -1.43 -1.13 -12.24
C GLN A 73 -0.19 -0.68 -11.47
N ALA A 74 -0.23 -0.81 -10.14
CA ALA A 74 0.88 -0.40 -9.30
C ALA A 74 2.04 -1.41 -9.39
N ASP A 75 3.27 -0.89 -9.38
CA ASP A 75 4.47 -1.72 -9.45
C ASP A 75 4.78 -2.44 -8.12
N CYS A 76 4.19 -2.00 -7.01
CA CYS A 76 4.34 -2.62 -5.70
C CYS A 76 3.21 -2.22 -4.75
N LEU A 77 2.98 -3.04 -3.72
CA LEU A 77 2.15 -2.68 -2.56
C LEU A 77 3.06 -2.29 -1.40
N VAL A 78 2.83 -1.12 -0.80
CA VAL A 78 3.51 -0.71 0.43
C VAL A 78 2.53 -0.78 1.60
N THR A 79 2.80 -1.65 2.58
CA THR A 79 1.92 -1.83 3.75
C THR A 79 2.70 -2.06 5.04
N GLY A 80 2.13 -1.59 6.16
CA GLY A 80 2.64 -1.91 7.50
C GLY A 80 2.01 -3.17 8.11
N ASP A 81 1.03 -3.76 7.43
CA ASP A 81 0.33 -4.95 7.91
C ASP A 81 1.24 -6.18 7.84
N LYS A 82 1.43 -6.84 8.98
CA LYS A 82 2.34 -7.99 9.08
C LYS A 82 1.81 -9.21 8.34
N ASP A 83 0.51 -9.42 8.31
CA ASP A 83 -0.12 -10.57 7.67
C ASP A 83 -0.02 -10.44 6.14
N MET A 84 -0.19 -9.22 5.62
CA MET A 84 0.09 -8.93 4.21
C MET A 84 1.57 -9.04 3.87
N LEU A 85 2.48 -8.62 4.75
CA LEU A 85 3.92 -8.74 4.51
C LEU A 85 4.41 -10.21 4.47
N VAL A 86 3.67 -11.16 5.08
CA VAL A 86 3.98 -12.60 4.97
C VAL A 86 3.84 -13.09 3.52
N LEU A 87 2.97 -12.49 2.71
CA LEU A 87 2.80 -12.86 1.31
C LEU A 87 4.06 -12.56 0.47
N ARG A 88 4.83 -11.53 0.85
CA ARG A 88 6.03 -10.97 0.16
C ARG A 88 5.79 -10.46 -1.26
N GLN A 89 4.92 -11.10 -2.02
CA GLN A 89 4.52 -10.72 -3.37
C GLN A 89 3.11 -11.21 -3.68
N PHE A 90 2.43 -10.52 -4.61
CA PHE A 90 1.15 -10.92 -5.17
C PHE A 90 1.21 -10.80 -6.69
N LYS A 91 0.92 -11.90 -7.41
CA LYS A 91 1.03 -11.96 -8.89
C LYS A 91 2.39 -11.48 -9.44
N GLY A 92 3.48 -11.75 -8.70
CA GLY A 92 4.84 -11.30 -9.05
C GLY A 92 5.14 -9.84 -8.71
N LEU A 93 4.16 -9.08 -8.21
CA LEU A 93 4.35 -7.72 -7.72
C LEU A 93 4.75 -7.74 -6.24
N PRO A 94 5.78 -6.98 -5.84
CA PRO A 94 6.28 -7.02 -4.47
C PRO A 94 5.37 -6.34 -3.46
N ILE A 95 5.33 -6.93 -2.27
CA ILE A 95 4.67 -6.37 -1.08
C ILE A 95 5.77 -5.97 -0.09
N LEU A 96 5.86 -4.68 0.19
CA LEU A 96 6.96 -4.06 0.90
C LEU A 96 6.47 -3.32 2.13
N SER A 97 7.26 -3.33 3.19
CA SER A 97 7.08 -2.38 4.30
C SER A 97 7.55 -0.99 3.90
N PRO A 98 7.06 0.09 4.54
CA PRO A 98 7.57 1.45 4.31
C PRO A 98 9.09 1.56 4.44
N ARG A 99 9.67 0.79 5.37
CA ARG A 99 11.13 0.72 5.56
C ARG A 99 11.82 0.07 4.36
N GLN A 100 11.29 -1.04 3.84
CA GLN A 100 11.84 -1.72 2.66
C GLN A 100 11.72 -0.83 1.42
N PHE A 101 10.58 -0.18 1.21
CA PHE A 101 10.37 0.75 0.10
C PHE A 101 11.40 1.90 0.11
N LYS A 102 11.63 2.51 1.28
CA LYS A 102 12.64 3.56 1.46
C LYS A 102 14.06 3.06 1.13
N MET A 103 14.40 1.82 1.48
CA MET A 103 15.71 1.24 1.16
C MET A 103 15.87 0.92 -0.33
N ALA A 104 14.79 0.53 -1.02
CA ALA A 104 14.80 0.25 -2.46
C ALA A 104 15.03 1.52 -3.31
N GLY A 105 14.49 2.67 -2.88
CA GLY A 105 14.62 3.95 -3.58
C GLY A 105 16.03 4.58 -3.60
N ASN A 106 16.98 4.09 -2.79
CA ASN A 106 18.33 4.66 -2.67
C ASN A 106 19.37 4.06 -3.65
N GLY A 107 18.95 3.67 -4.86
CA GLY A 107 19.89 3.38 -5.96
C GLY A 107 20.24 1.91 -6.21
N ARG A 108 19.32 0.97 -5.96
CA ARG A 108 19.41 -0.36 -6.58
C ARG A 108 18.07 -0.74 -7.20
N PRO A 109 17.97 -0.93 -8.54
CA PRO A 109 16.80 -1.57 -9.11
C PRO A 109 16.68 -2.94 -8.46
N TYR A 110 15.43 -3.36 -8.22
CA TYR A 110 14.91 -4.50 -7.46
C TYR A 110 15.63 -5.87 -7.62
N SER A 111 16.95 -5.92 -7.44
CA SER A 111 17.81 -7.11 -7.60
C SER A 111 17.75 -8.05 -6.40
N TRP A 112 17.02 -7.69 -5.34
CA TRP A 112 16.84 -8.52 -4.15
C TRP A 112 15.77 -9.62 -4.32
N PHE A 113 15.07 -9.70 -5.46
CA PHE A 113 14.11 -10.78 -5.74
C PHE A 113 14.76 -12.10 -6.19
N LEU A 114 16.08 -12.14 -6.37
CA LEU A 114 16.85 -13.35 -6.71
C LEU A 114 17.55 -13.94 -5.48
N ASN A 115 16.78 -14.45 -4.51
CA ASN A 115 17.05 -15.76 -3.88
C ASN A 115 16.04 -16.02 -2.75
N PRO A 116 14.98 -16.80 -3.00
CA PRO A 116 14.21 -17.42 -1.93
C PRO A 116 14.96 -18.58 -1.24
N ASP A 117 16.07 -19.08 -1.82
CA ASP A 117 16.83 -20.24 -1.34
C ASP A 117 18.32 -19.94 -1.05
N SER A 118 18.62 -19.04 -0.10
CA SER A 118 19.98 -18.92 0.47
C SER A 118 19.97 -18.94 1.98
#